data_AF-A0A1S9PMI1-F1
#
_entry.id   AF-A0A1S9PMI1-F1
#
_cell.length_a   1.000
_cell.length_b   1.000
_cell.length_c   1.000
_cell.angle_alpha   90.00
_cell.angle_beta   90.00
_cell.angle_gamma   90.00
#
_symmetry.space_group_name_H-M   'P 1'
#
loop_
_entity.id
_entity.type
_entity.pdbx_description
1 polymer ?
#
loop_
_entity_poly.entity_id
_entity_poly.type
_entity_poly.pdbx_seq_one_letter_code
_entity_poly.pdbx_strand_id
1 'polypeptide(L)'
;MPWGFLIQYLNQWLIGWLYLQNYSVMRTFVSLLFLLTTTAATSLAQVPPASKPELCILDIKAATALVGKHARISSAGSVYSTFNDSDSQSWPSTEMKKLGGRSGWKKYVPAAGDAGTIVHVFMSKGSKPQPIYLLKVADKYVPVACSGIEIMP
;
A
#
# COMPACT_ATOMS: atom_id res chain seq x y z
N MET A 1 50.66 24.78 -18.67
CA MET A 1 50.22 23.93 -17.54
C MET A 1 50.37 22.47 -17.93
N PRO A 2 50.84 21.62 -16.99
CA PRO A 2 51.88 20.66 -17.32
C PRO A 2 51.64 19.25 -16.72
N TRP A 3 52.63 18.38 -16.93
CA TRP A 3 52.98 17.17 -16.15
C TRP A 3 52.11 15.92 -16.31
N GLY A 4 52.45 15.15 -17.34
CA GLY A 4 52.42 13.69 -17.28
C GLY A 4 53.79 13.14 -16.83
N PHE A 5 53.74 12.19 -15.90
CA PHE A 5 54.65 11.06 -15.70
C PHE A 5 56.17 11.26 -15.66
N LEU A 6 56.75 11.08 -14.47
CA LEU A 6 58.06 10.47 -14.19
C LEU A 6 58.04 10.06 -12.71
N ILE A 7 57.56 8.86 -12.39
CA ILE A 7 58.36 7.63 -12.21
C ILE A 7 59.51 7.82 -11.22
N GLN A 8 59.34 7.12 -10.08
CA GLN A 8 60.33 6.32 -9.35
C GLN A 8 61.80 6.70 -9.56
N TYR A 9 62.48 7.12 -8.50
CA TYR A 9 63.78 6.59 -8.06
C TYR A 9 64.25 7.47 -6.90
N LEU A 10 64.00 7.05 -5.65
CA LEU A 10 64.87 7.31 -4.49
C LEU A 10 64.36 6.43 -3.34
N ASN A 11 64.68 5.16 -3.52
CA ASN A 11 64.57 4.09 -2.55
C ASN A 11 65.78 4.19 -1.59
N GLN A 12 65.61 3.69 -0.35
CA GLN A 12 66.68 3.29 0.59
C GLN A 12 67.23 4.26 1.67
N TRP A 13 66.41 4.95 2.47
CA TRP A 13 66.89 5.52 3.75
C TRP A 13 65.96 5.45 4.97
N LEU A 14 64.81 4.74 4.93
CA LEU A 14 63.85 4.74 6.05
C LEU A 14 63.44 3.37 6.61
N ILE A 15 64.01 2.27 6.10
CA ILE A 15 63.69 0.90 6.57
C ILE A 15 64.48 0.52 7.84
N GLY A 16 65.44 1.34 8.28
CA GLY A 16 66.27 1.11 9.48
C GLY A 16 65.69 1.61 10.81
N TRP A 17 64.57 2.34 10.82
CA TRP A 17 63.94 2.84 12.05
C TRP A 17 62.90 1.88 12.67
N LEU A 18 62.67 0.72 12.04
CA LEU A 18 61.68 -0.28 12.47
C LEU A 18 62.24 -1.44 13.31
N TYR A 19 63.49 -1.38 13.75
CA TYR A 19 64.09 -2.38 14.62
C TYR A 19 64.83 -1.66 15.75
N LEU A 20 64.51 -1.97 17.01
CA LEU A 20 65.20 -1.58 18.26
C LEU A 20 64.51 -0.58 19.21
N GLN A 21 63.20 -0.73 19.46
CA GLN A 21 62.63 -0.56 20.81
C GLN A 21 61.49 -1.57 20.99
N ASN A 22 61.77 -2.87 21.06
CA ASN A 22 62.06 -3.59 22.32
C ASN A 22 61.11 -3.23 23.47
N TYR A 23 60.00 -3.96 23.62
CA TYR A 23 59.86 -5.26 24.32
C TYR A 23 59.57 -5.08 25.83
N SER A 24 58.30 -4.80 26.16
CA SER A 24 57.62 -4.92 27.47
C SER A 24 56.33 -4.11 27.34
N VAL A 25 55.10 -4.61 27.40
CA VAL A 25 54.54 -5.70 28.20
C VAL A 25 53.34 -6.26 27.42
N MET A 26 53.39 -7.57 27.19
CA MET A 26 52.32 -8.42 26.74
C MET A 26 51.41 -8.75 27.94
N ARG A 27 50.12 -8.38 27.91
CA ARG A 27 48.96 -9.19 28.37
C ARG A 27 47.74 -8.32 28.73
N THR A 28 46.57 -8.84 28.33
CA THR A 28 45.21 -8.60 28.89
C THR A 28 44.68 -7.17 28.74
N PHE A 29 43.68 -6.88 27.92
CA PHE A 29 42.29 -7.30 28.13
C PHE A 29 41.52 -7.43 26.81
N VAL A 30 40.87 -8.58 26.66
CA VAL A 30 39.81 -8.91 25.70
C VAL A 30 38.50 -8.24 26.17
N SER A 31 37.62 -7.94 25.23
CA SER A 31 36.20 -7.53 25.40
C SER A 31 35.91 -6.05 25.64
N LEU A 32 35.64 -5.31 24.57
CA LEU A 32 34.45 -4.45 24.52
C LEU A 32 33.86 -4.49 23.11
N LEU A 33 33.10 -5.57 22.90
CA LEU A 33 32.21 -5.78 21.77
C LEU A 33 30.92 -4.99 22.02
N PHE A 34 30.32 -4.48 20.95
CA PHE A 34 29.00 -3.85 20.87
C PHE A 34 28.84 -2.46 21.51
N LEU A 35 28.64 -1.45 20.68
CA LEU A 35 27.33 -0.83 20.49
C LEU A 35 27.43 0.31 19.46
N LEU A 36 26.31 0.53 18.75
CA LEU A 36 25.98 1.64 17.85
C LEU A 36 26.26 1.45 16.35
N THR A 37 25.67 0.40 15.78
CA THR A 37 25.05 0.54 14.44
C THR A 37 23.59 0.90 14.63
N THR A 38 23.27 2.20 14.72
CA THR A 38 21.89 2.66 14.60
C THR A 38 21.47 2.59 13.14
N THR A 39 21.03 1.42 12.69
CA THR A 39 20.18 1.35 11.51
C THR A 39 18.85 1.99 11.89
N ALA A 40 18.58 3.18 11.36
CA ALA A 40 17.25 3.75 11.37
C ALA A 40 16.34 2.77 10.63
N ALA A 41 15.66 1.91 11.38
CA ALA A 41 14.53 1.16 10.87
C ALA A 41 13.44 2.18 10.57
N THR A 42 13.39 2.65 9.32
CA THR A 42 12.22 3.35 8.79
C THR A 42 11.07 2.36 8.86
N SER A 43 10.34 2.42 9.97
CA SER A 43 9.03 1.80 10.12
C SER A 43 8.21 2.22 8.91
N LEU A 44 7.99 1.30 7.96
CA LEU A 44 6.88 1.41 7.03
C LEU A 44 5.63 1.50 7.91
N ALA A 45 5.12 2.72 8.10
CA ALA A 45 3.83 2.92 8.72
C ALA A 45 2.83 2.12 7.89
N GLN A 46 2.45 0.95 8.40
CA GLN A 46 1.33 0.20 7.86
C GLN A 46 0.15 1.16 7.95
N VAL A 47 -0.32 1.63 6.79
CA VAL A 47 -1.56 2.40 6.70
C VAL A 47 -2.61 1.53 7.39
N PRO A 48 -3.19 1.96 8.54
CA PRO A 48 -4.18 1.15 9.21
C PRO A 48 -5.29 0.85 8.19
N PRO A 49 -5.75 -0.41 8.07
CA PRO A 49 -6.87 -0.73 7.20
C PRO A 49 -8.01 0.18 7.63
N ALA A 50 -8.41 1.10 6.74
CA ALA A 50 -9.41 2.12 7.04
C ALA A 50 -10.58 1.43 7.74
N SER A 51 -10.79 1.77 9.01
CA SER A 51 -11.76 1.06 9.82
C SER A 51 -13.14 1.26 9.18
N LYS A 52 -14.02 0.23 9.22
CA LYS A 52 -15.37 0.30 8.61
C LYS A 52 -16.13 1.62 8.82
N PRO A 53 -16.13 2.28 10.00
CA PRO A 53 -16.80 3.57 10.18
C PRO A 53 -16.12 4.74 9.43
N GLU A 54 -14.81 4.68 9.22
CA GLU A 54 -14.04 5.73 8.58
C GLU A 54 -14.33 5.82 7.07
N LEU A 55 -14.55 4.68 6.41
CA LEU A 55 -14.95 4.65 5.00
C LEU A 55 -16.32 5.29 4.77
N CYS A 56 -17.22 5.23 5.76
CA CYS A 56 -18.57 5.78 5.65
C CYS A 56 -18.67 7.30 5.81
N ILE A 57 -17.62 7.95 6.31
CA ILE A 57 -17.58 9.41 6.51
C ILE A 57 -16.76 10.13 5.45
N LEU A 58 -16.17 9.39 4.50
CA LEU A 58 -15.39 9.99 3.43
C LEU A 58 -16.27 10.83 2.51
N ASP A 59 -15.77 12.01 2.15
CA ASP A 59 -16.33 12.79 1.05
C ASP A 59 -16.05 12.10 -0.30
N ILE A 60 -16.70 12.58 -1.37
CA ILE A 60 -16.54 11.99 -2.70
C ILE A 60 -15.09 12.04 -3.21
N LYS A 61 -14.31 13.07 -2.84
CA LYS A 61 -12.93 13.23 -3.30
C LYS A 61 -12.03 12.17 -2.66
N ALA A 62 -12.11 12.02 -1.34
CA ALA A 62 -11.37 11.02 -0.58
C ALA A 62 -11.80 9.60 -0.94
N ALA A 63 -13.10 9.36 -1.10
CA ALA A 63 -13.58 8.04 -1.51
C ALA A 63 -13.15 7.68 -2.94
N THR A 64 -13.16 8.63 -3.88
CA THR A 64 -12.67 8.42 -5.25
C THR A 64 -11.17 8.14 -5.30
N ALA A 65 -10.37 8.63 -4.35
CA ALA A 65 -8.95 8.29 -4.23
C ALA A 65 -8.70 6.80 -3.89
N LEU A 66 -9.75 6.04 -3.56
CA LEU A 66 -9.69 4.59 -3.37
C LEU A 66 -9.93 3.81 -4.66
N VAL A 67 -10.33 4.47 -5.77
CA VAL A 67 -10.45 3.82 -7.08
C VAL A 67 -9.09 3.28 -7.52
N GLY A 68 -9.08 2.04 -7.98
CA GLY A 68 -7.88 1.28 -8.31
C GLY A 68 -7.35 0.41 -7.16
N LYS A 69 -7.78 0.64 -5.90
CA LYS A 69 -7.40 -0.22 -4.78
C LYS A 69 -8.18 -1.54 -4.77
N HIS A 70 -7.54 -2.58 -4.23
CA HIS A 70 -8.20 -3.85 -3.96
C HIS A 70 -9.02 -3.78 -2.68
N ALA A 71 -10.18 -4.42 -2.70
CA ALA A 71 -11.06 -4.50 -1.55
C ALA A 71 -11.85 -5.81 -1.56
N ARG A 72 -12.29 -6.23 -0.38
CA ARG A 72 -13.18 -7.38 -0.21
C ARG A 72 -14.53 -6.99 0.36
N ILE A 73 -15.54 -7.77 0.01
CA ILE A 73 -16.86 -7.70 0.63
C ILE A 73 -16.75 -8.34 2.02
N SER A 74 -16.96 -7.55 3.06
CA SER A 74 -16.97 -8.03 4.44
C SER A 74 -18.34 -8.52 4.91
N SER A 75 -19.43 -8.10 4.24
CA SER A 75 -20.80 -8.54 4.54
C SER A 75 -21.67 -8.53 3.27
N ALA A 76 -22.28 -9.67 2.94
CA ALA A 76 -23.18 -9.77 1.79
C ALA A 76 -24.44 -8.90 1.93
N GLY A 77 -24.90 -8.64 3.17
CA GLY A 77 -26.06 -7.78 3.43
C GLY A 77 -25.83 -6.30 3.09
N SER A 78 -24.58 -5.89 2.87
CA SER A 78 -24.20 -4.53 2.48
C SER A 78 -24.13 -4.33 0.96
N VAL A 79 -24.49 -5.35 0.17
CA VAL A 79 -24.47 -5.30 -1.30
C VAL A 79 -25.80 -4.76 -1.82
N TYR A 80 -25.76 -3.75 -2.69
CA TYR A 80 -26.97 -3.22 -3.32
C TYR A 80 -27.30 -4.02 -4.58
N SER A 81 -28.15 -5.04 -4.43
CA SER A 81 -28.52 -5.94 -5.52
C SER A 81 -29.34 -5.29 -6.62
N THR A 82 -30.17 -4.29 -6.33
CA THR A 82 -31.06 -3.62 -7.31
C THR A 82 -30.56 -2.25 -7.75
N PHE A 83 -29.29 -1.93 -7.44
CA PHE A 83 -28.72 -0.60 -7.69
C PHE A 83 -28.76 -0.19 -9.17
N ASN A 84 -28.68 -1.16 -10.07
CA ASN A 84 -28.66 -0.94 -11.51
C ASN A 84 -30.06 -0.79 -12.14
N ASP A 85 -31.14 -1.11 -11.41
CA ASP A 85 -32.50 -1.08 -11.96
C ASP A 85 -33.04 0.35 -12.14
N SER A 86 -32.41 1.34 -11.49
CA SER A 86 -32.79 2.75 -11.61
C SER A 86 -31.81 3.55 -12.48
N ASP A 87 -32.31 4.60 -13.13
CA ASP A 87 -31.51 5.66 -13.76
C ASP A 87 -31.15 6.79 -12.78
N SER A 88 -31.41 6.59 -11.49
CA SER A 88 -31.22 7.63 -10.48
C SER A 88 -29.75 7.97 -10.21
N GLN A 89 -28.83 7.11 -10.65
CA GLN A 89 -27.38 7.24 -10.46
C GLN A 89 -26.68 7.26 -11.83
N SER A 90 -25.68 8.13 -11.96
CA SER A 90 -24.88 8.23 -13.18
C SER A 90 -23.79 7.15 -13.16
N TRP A 91 -24.00 6.08 -13.95
CA TRP A 91 -23.02 5.01 -14.08
C TRP A 91 -21.84 5.45 -14.98
N PRO A 92 -20.60 5.00 -14.72
CA PRO A 92 -19.44 5.36 -15.55
C PRO A 92 -19.57 4.88 -17.01
N SER A 93 -20.26 3.76 -17.23
CA SER A 93 -20.61 3.28 -18.56
C SER A 93 -21.87 2.43 -18.53
N THR A 94 -22.55 2.35 -19.67
CA THR A 94 -23.73 1.50 -19.86
C THR A 94 -23.40 0.02 -19.70
N GLU A 95 -22.18 -0.40 -20.07
CA GLU A 95 -21.72 -1.77 -19.88
C GLU A 95 -21.58 -2.12 -18.40
N MET A 96 -20.99 -1.22 -17.61
CA MET A 96 -20.87 -1.42 -16.15
C MET A 96 -22.24 -1.54 -15.50
N LYS A 97 -23.22 -0.74 -15.95
CA LYS A 97 -24.61 -0.84 -15.48
C LYS A 97 -25.25 -2.18 -15.86
N LYS A 98 -25.05 -2.64 -17.09
CA LYS A 98 -25.61 -3.90 -17.62
C LYS A 98 -25.04 -5.13 -16.90
N LEU A 99 -23.77 -5.10 -16.54
CA LEU A 99 -23.08 -6.17 -15.79
C LEU A 99 -23.14 -5.98 -14.27
N GLY A 100 -23.74 -4.87 -13.83
CA GLY A 100 -23.96 -4.53 -12.44
C GLY A 100 -25.31 -5.00 -11.94
N GLY A 101 -25.43 -5.16 -10.62
CA GLY A 101 -26.67 -5.57 -9.94
C GLY A 101 -27.21 -6.95 -10.36
N ARG A 102 -28.26 -7.38 -9.67
CA ARG A 102 -28.83 -8.73 -9.75
C ARG A 102 -29.25 -9.11 -11.16
N SER A 103 -29.83 -8.16 -11.91
CA SER A 103 -30.23 -8.38 -13.30
C SER A 103 -29.03 -8.61 -14.24
N GLY A 104 -27.85 -8.03 -13.94
CA GLY A 104 -26.59 -8.30 -14.64
C GLY A 104 -25.84 -9.54 -14.15
N TRP A 105 -26.01 -9.91 -12.87
CA TRP A 105 -25.30 -11.03 -12.25
C TRP A 105 -25.83 -12.41 -12.63
N LYS A 106 -27.07 -12.52 -13.10
CA LYS A 106 -27.72 -13.80 -13.48
C LYS A 106 -27.73 -14.80 -12.31
N LYS A 107 -26.86 -15.82 -12.35
CA LYS A 107 -26.71 -16.85 -11.31
C LYS A 107 -25.67 -16.50 -10.25
N TYR A 108 -24.84 -15.48 -10.49
CA TYR A 108 -23.84 -15.03 -9.54
C TYR A 108 -24.51 -14.28 -8.38
N VAL A 109 -24.09 -14.58 -7.15
CA VAL A 109 -24.55 -13.93 -5.93
C VAL A 109 -23.30 -13.50 -5.16
N PRO A 110 -23.04 -12.19 -5.01
CA PRO A 110 -21.90 -11.71 -4.24
C PRO A 110 -21.97 -12.19 -2.79
N ALA A 111 -20.87 -12.74 -2.30
CA ALA A 111 -20.72 -13.29 -0.96
C ALA A 111 -19.67 -12.53 -0.15
N ALA A 112 -19.70 -12.69 1.17
CA ALA A 112 -18.61 -12.22 2.01
C ALA A 112 -17.32 -12.99 1.66
N GLY A 113 -16.21 -12.26 1.53
CA GLY A 113 -14.93 -12.79 1.08
C GLY A 113 -14.63 -12.53 -0.40
N ASP A 114 -15.65 -12.26 -1.23
CA ASP A 114 -15.42 -11.89 -2.63
C ASP A 114 -14.59 -10.61 -2.70
N ALA A 115 -13.51 -10.66 -3.48
CA ALA A 115 -12.55 -9.58 -3.60
C ALA A 115 -12.47 -9.09 -5.04
N GLY A 116 -12.21 -7.80 -5.18
CA GLY A 116 -12.13 -7.14 -6.47
C GLY A 116 -11.40 -5.82 -6.39
N THR A 117 -11.44 -5.07 -7.48
CA THR A 117 -10.87 -3.72 -7.56
C THR A 117 -11.98 -2.70 -7.50
N ILE A 118 -11.81 -1.65 -6.71
CA ILE A 118 -12.74 -0.51 -6.70
C ILE A 118 -12.60 0.22 -8.04
N VAL A 119 -13.65 0.27 -8.84
CA VAL A 119 -13.63 0.92 -10.17
C VAL A 119 -14.38 2.25 -10.18
N HIS A 120 -15.28 2.47 -9.22
CA HIS A 120 -16.03 3.71 -9.10
C HIS A 120 -16.59 3.89 -7.69
N VAL A 121 -17.00 5.12 -7.36
CA VAL A 121 -17.68 5.45 -6.11
C VAL A 121 -18.89 6.33 -6.42
N PHE A 122 -20.05 5.93 -5.90
CA PHE A 122 -21.27 6.74 -5.90
C PHE A 122 -21.50 7.37 -4.53
N MET A 123 -22.33 8.41 -4.46
CA MET A 123 -22.85 8.92 -3.19
C MET A 123 -24.32 8.54 -3.04
N SER A 124 -24.70 8.05 -1.87
CA SER A 124 -26.10 7.87 -1.52
C SER A 124 -26.81 9.23 -1.49
N LYS A 125 -28.11 9.22 -1.81
CA LYS A 125 -28.96 10.41 -1.70
C LYS A 125 -29.55 10.45 -0.28
N GLY A 126 -29.55 11.62 0.35
CA GLY A 126 -30.11 11.81 1.69
C GLY A 126 -29.46 12.98 2.43
N SER A 127 -29.88 13.19 3.68
CA SER A 127 -29.33 14.24 4.56
C SER A 127 -27.88 13.98 4.99
N LYS A 128 -27.45 12.71 4.99
CA LYS A 128 -26.07 12.29 5.23
C LYS A 128 -25.61 11.38 4.08
N PRO A 129 -25.13 11.95 2.97
CA PRO A 129 -24.61 11.18 1.84
C PRO A 129 -23.43 10.31 2.29
N GLN A 130 -23.45 9.04 1.92
CA GLN A 130 -22.39 8.07 2.21
C GLN A 130 -21.88 7.44 0.91
N PRO A 131 -20.59 7.08 0.85
CA PRO A 131 -20.04 6.45 -0.34
C PRO A 131 -20.56 5.02 -0.52
N ILE A 132 -20.81 4.68 -1.78
CA ILE A 132 -21.13 3.34 -2.26
C ILE A 132 -20.05 2.96 -3.25
N TYR A 133 -19.30 1.91 -2.94
CA TYR A 133 -18.15 1.48 -3.73
C TYR A 133 -18.57 0.47 -4.78
N LEU A 134 -18.18 0.69 -6.03
CA LEU A 134 -18.37 -0.27 -7.11
C LEU A 134 -17.12 -1.14 -7.24
N LEU A 135 -17.22 -2.41 -6.84
CA LEU A 135 -16.14 -3.38 -7.03
C LEU A 135 -16.31 -4.09 -8.36
N LYS A 136 -15.22 -4.26 -9.10
CA LYS A 136 -15.13 -5.22 -10.19
C LYS A 136 -14.65 -6.56 -9.62
N VAL A 137 -15.57 -7.51 -9.52
CA VAL A 137 -15.29 -8.89 -9.09
C VAL A 137 -15.41 -9.77 -10.33
N ALA A 138 -14.28 -10.33 -10.79
CA ALA A 138 -14.19 -11.02 -12.08
C ALA A 138 -14.79 -10.20 -13.24
N ASP A 139 -15.88 -10.67 -13.85
CA ASP A 139 -16.59 -10.06 -14.97
C ASP A 139 -17.92 -9.38 -14.53
N LYS A 140 -18.03 -8.99 -13.26
CA LYS A 140 -19.23 -8.39 -12.66
C LYS A 140 -18.90 -7.11 -11.91
N TYR A 141 -19.89 -6.22 -11.81
CA TYR A 141 -19.79 -5.00 -11.03
C TYR A 141 -20.72 -5.06 -9.83
N VAL A 142 -20.16 -4.94 -8.63
CA VAL A 142 -20.85 -5.14 -7.36
C VAL A 142 -20.83 -3.84 -6.56
N PRO A 143 -21.97 -3.14 -6.43
CA PRO A 143 -22.08 -1.97 -5.56
C PRO A 143 -22.19 -2.43 -4.10
N VAL A 144 -21.30 -1.93 -3.25
CA VAL A 144 -21.18 -2.30 -1.84
C VAL A 144 -21.22 -1.03 -0.99
N ALA A 145 -22.03 -1.03 0.07
CA ALA A 145 -22.06 0.06 1.04
C ALA A 145 -20.72 0.18 1.77
N CYS A 146 -20.38 1.39 2.21
CA CYS A 146 -19.18 1.67 3.00
C CYS A 146 -18.99 0.79 4.25
N SER A 147 -20.08 0.34 4.88
CA SER A 147 -20.05 -0.52 6.07
C SER A 147 -19.67 -1.98 5.76
N GLY A 148 -19.78 -2.37 4.50
CA GLY A 148 -19.59 -3.74 4.02
C GLY A 148 -18.31 -3.95 3.23
N ILE A 149 -17.45 -2.97 3.12
CA ILE A 149 -16.19 -3.06 2.36
C ILE A 149 -14.98 -3.05 3.29
N GLU A 150 -13.93 -3.76 2.90
CA GLU A 150 -12.64 -3.72 3.56
C GLU A 150 -11.54 -3.54 2.53
N ILE A 151 -10.77 -2.46 2.66
CA ILE A 151 -9.65 -2.17 1.75
C ILE A 151 -8.51 -3.14 2.07
N MET A 152 -7.99 -3.77 1.02
CA MET A 152 -6.85 -4.67 1.14
C MET A 152 -5.55 -3.87 0.96
N PRO A 153 -4.50 -4.20 1.73
CA PRO A 153 -3.19 -3.56 1.61
C PRO A 153 -2.49 -3.91 0.29
#